data_AF-A0A2A6C9U5-F1
#
_entry.id   AF-A0A2A6C9U5-F1
#
_cell.length_a   1.000
_cell.length_b   1.000
_cell.length_c   1.000
_cell.angle_alpha   90.00
_cell.angle_beta   90.00
_cell.angle_gamma   90.00
#
_symmetry.space_group_name_H-M   'P 1'
#
loop_
_entity.id
_entity.type
_entity.pdbx_description
1 polymer ?
#
loop_
_entity_poly.entity_id
_entity_poly.type
_entity_poly.pdbx_seq_one_letter_code
_entity_poly.pdbx_strand_id
1 'polypeptide(L)'
;MCMSRGRVNSMRNDKKWQRKDSIHTELRCNIDPDILKRNVDAKTFFEDDQVKDNGSIFWKRDNFDSLRRVIPPSKFNGIHIKMEDDCPQGGDDVRLCLLKTLGAHDMRSLPCVACFQPLPIYDKYPLVDGIFFLSTLPRQGVPSVHLLFDSRPYYIQVICADCLFSQWRCKYTGDESFMGRSLILGTLYTFDVISIPQCCTPLCHDCNSPISVSPQLINYIKMGNYSLIHEPLTCSACGSTRDHLSRKVTHYNLIRQLHQPLPPTLTLIDSSMSMTSPKLGTDLSVDASIS
;
A
#
# COMPACT_ATOMS: atom_id res chain seq x y z
N MET A 1 -10.22 -32.73 61.44
CA MET A 1 -9.45 -31.52 61.10
C MET A 1 -7.99 -31.93 60.91
N CYS A 2 -7.55 -32.11 59.67
CA CYS A 2 -6.14 -32.29 59.34
C CYS A 2 -5.76 -31.19 58.36
N MET A 3 -5.10 -30.15 58.87
CA MET A 3 -4.32 -29.22 58.07
C MET A 3 -2.93 -29.81 57.88
N SER A 4 -2.36 -29.73 56.66
CA SER A 4 -0.98 -29.28 56.46
C SER A 4 -0.52 -29.31 54.99
N ARG A 5 0.02 -28.14 54.61
CA ARG A 5 1.13 -27.86 53.68
C ARG A 5 0.86 -27.69 52.18
N GLY A 6 1.23 -26.49 51.70
CA GLY A 6 1.89 -26.31 50.41
C GLY A 6 1.56 -25.01 49.67
N ARG A 7 2.21 -23.88 50.01
CA ARG A 7 2.42 -22.79 49.04
C ARG A 7 3.91 -22.52 48.93
N VAL A 8 4.50 -23.01 47.84
CA VAL A 8 5.82 -22.60 47.37
C VAL A 8 5.59 -21.44 46.42
N ASN A 9 6.06 -20.25 46.80
CA ASN A 9 6.13 -19.08 45.93
C ASN A 9 7.26 -19.29 44.92
N SER A 10 6.95 -19.43 43.64
CA SER A 10 7.91 -19.29 42.55
C SER A 10 7.86 -17.83 42.06
N MET A 11 8.83 -17.01 42.48
CA MET A 11 9.06 -15.70 41.87
C MET A 11 9.66 -15.91 40.48
N ARG A 12 8.82 -15.83 39.44
CA ARG A 12 9.31 -15.58 38.07
C ARG A 12 9.53 -14.08 37.92
N ASN A 13 10.79 -13.72 37.81
CA ASN A 13 11.24 -12.37 37.53
C ASN A 13 11.05 -12.10 36.02
N ASP A 14 9.84 -11.73 35.63
CA ASP A 14 9.56 -11.28 34.28
C ASP A 14 10.18 -9.89 34.10
N LYS A 15 11.39 -9.87 33.54
CA LYS A 15 12.01 -8.68 32.96
C LYS A 15 11.14 -8.22 31.80
N LYS A 16 10.09 -7.47 32.12
CA LYS A 16 9.25 -6.72 31.21
C LYS A 16 10.18 -5.76 30.47
N TRP A 17 10.51 -6.09 29.22
CA TRP A 17 11.14 -5.16 28.30
C TRP A 17 10.25 -3.92 28.24
N GLN A 18 10.64 -2.86 28.95
CA GLN A 18 9.99 -1.58 28.86
C GLN A 18 10.27 -1.06 27.45
N ARG A 19 9.24 -1.11 26.60
CA ARG A 19 9.22 -0.36 25.34
C ARG A 19 9.37 1.11 25.73
N LYS A 20 10.58 1.63 25.51
CA LYS A 20 10.92 3.04 25.58
C LYS A 20 9.99 3.80 24.63
N ASP A 21 9.22 4.73 25.18
CA ASP A 21 8.43 5.79 24.57
C ASP A 21 8.28 5.71 23.04
N SER A 22 7.24 5.02 22.60
CA SER A 22 6.77 5.14 21.22
C SER A 22 6.02 6.47 21.12
N ILE A 23 6.67 7.50 20.58
CA ILE A 23 5.98 8.69 20.06
C ILE A 23 4.95 8.14 19.06
N HIS A 24 3.68 8.12 19.46
CA HIS A 24 2.61 7.57 18.64
C HIS A 24 2.40 8.52 17.46
N THR A 25 3.02 8.21 16.32
CA THR A 25 2.77 8.93 15.07
C THR A 25 1.30 8.72 14.71
N GLU A 26 0.51 9.79 14.83
CA GLU A 26 -0.95 9.72 14.67
C GLU A 26 -1.33 10.29 13.31
N LEU A 27 -1.97 9.47 12.47
CA LEU A 27 -2.60 9.92 11.24
C LEU A 27 -3.91 10.62 11.63
N ARG A 28 -3.99 11.94 11.41
CA ARG A 28 -5.16 12.74 11.77
C ARG A 28 -5.87 13.26 10.52
N CYS A 29 -7.13 12.88 10.37
CA CYS A 29 -7.99 13.32 9.28
C CYS A 29 -8.55 14.70 9.63
N ASN A 30 -7.68 15.69 9.71
CA ASN A 30 -8.07 17.08 9.87
C ASN A 30 -8.42 17.62 8.48
N ILE A 31 -9.66 17.36 8.08
CA ILE A 31 -10.24 17.91 6.87
C ILE A 31 -10.51 19.39 7.15
N ASP A 32 -10.05 20.26 6.25
CA ASP A 32 -10.32 21.69 6.32
C ASP A 32 -11.84 21.93 6.40
N PRO A 33 -12.35 22.62 7.43
CA PRO A 33 -13.78 22.88 7.59
C PRO A 33 -14.39 23.64 6.39
N ASP A 34 -13.61 24.44 5.67
CA ASP A 34 -14.08 25.16 4.48
C ASP A 34 -14.27 24.21 3.26
N ILE A 35 -13.54 23.10 3.23
CA ILE A 35 -13.73 22.04 2.23
C ILE A 35 -15.03 21.28 2.53
N LEU A 36 -15.26 20.94 3.81
CA LEU A 36 -16.50 20.28 4.24
C LEU A 36 -17.72 21.15 3.93
N LYS A 37 -17.67 22.43 4.30
CA LYS A 37 -18.77 23.38 4.07
C LYS A 37 -19.10 23.51 2.58
N ARG A 38 -18.08 23.72 1.73
CA ARG A 38 -18.28 23.81 0.27
C ARG A 38 -18.93 22.57 -0.32
N ASN A 39 -18.59 21.38 0.15
CA ASN A 39 -19.20 20.16 -0.36
C ASN A 39 -20.63 19.95 0.10
N VAL A 40 -20.95 20.28 1.36
CA VAL A 40 -22.33 20.23 1.86
C VAL A 40 -23.21 21.18 1.05
N ASP A 41 -22.71 22.39 0.76
CA ASP A 41 -23.47 23.43 0.08
C ASP A 41 -23.56 23.23 -1.45
N ALA A 42 -22.56 22.60 -2.07
CA ALA A 42 -22.47 22.46 -3.53
C ALA A 42 -23.01 21.14 -4.10
N LYS A 43 -23.25 20.11 -3.26
CA LYS A 43 -23.51 18.76 -3.76
C LYS A 43 -24.80 18.18 -3.21
N THR A 44 -25.68 17.79 -4.11
CA THR A 44 -26.85 16.98 -3.81
C THR A 44 -26.45 15.51 -3.67
N PHE A 45 -25.63 15.19 -2.67
CA PHE A 45 -25.21 13.79 -2.39
C PHE A 45 -26.40 12.83 -2.26
N PHE A 46 -27.55 13.32 -1.82
CA PHE A 46 -28.79 12.54 -1.73
C PHE A 46 -29.46 12.27 -3.07
N GLU A 47 -29.10 13.02 -4.12
CA GLU A 47 -29.56 12.79 -5.50
C GLU A 47 -28.63 11.86 -6.26
N ASP A 48 -27.44 11.57 -5.73
CA ASP A 48 -26.48 10.65 -6.33
C ASP A 48 -26.98 9.20 -6.22
N ASP A 49 -27.22 8.57 -7.37
CA ASP A 49 -27.80 7.22 -7.43
C ASP A 49 -26.90 6.17 -6.76
N GLN A 50 -25.57 6.31 -6.83
CA GLN A 50 -24.66 5.39 -6.16
C GLN A 50 -24.76 5.53 -4.63
N VAL A 51 -24.90 6.76 -4.13
CA VAL A 51 -25.09 7.00 -2.70
C VAL A 51 -26.44 6.46 -2.24
N LYS A 52 -27.50 6.58 -3.05
CA LYS A 52 -28.82 5.99 -2.73
C LYS A 52 -28.74 4.46 -2.67
N ASP A 53 -28.04 3.84 -3.61
CA ASP A 53 -27.96 2.38 -3.71
C ASP A 53 -27.04 1.78 -2.64
N ASN A 54 -25.89 2.43 -2.39
CA ASN A 54 -24.80 1.84 -1.60
C ASN A 54 -24.52 2.57 -0.28
N GLY A 55 -25.15 3.71 -0.02
CA GLY A 55 -24.88 4.55 1.15
C GLY A 55 -23.50 5.23 1.12
N SER A 56 -22.79 5.18 0.00
CA SER A 56 -21.39 5.63 -0.13
C SER A 56 -21.06 6.09 -1.54
N ILE A 57 -20.25 7.15 -1.65
CA ILE A 57 -19.69 7.62 -2.93
C ILE A 57 -18.57 6.72 -3.48
N PHE A 58 -18.12 5.75 -2.67
CA PHE A 58 -17.06 4.82 -3.04
C PHE A 58 -17.62 3.54 -3.64
N TRP A 59 -16.83 2.92 -4.51
CA TRP A 59 -17.22 1.72 -5.23
C TRP A 59 -17.27 0.52 -4.30
N LYS A 60 -18.26 -0.36 -4.50
CA LYS A 60 -18.23 -1.72 -3.95
C LYS A 60 -17.32 -2.58 -4.82
N ARG A 61 -16.51 -3.42 -4.19
CA ARG A 61 -15.61 -4.33 -4.89
C ARG A 61 -16.31 -5.67 -5.11
N ASP A 62 -16.57 -6.01 -6.36
CA ASP A 62 -17.19 -7.30 -6.73
C ASP A 62 -16.16 -8.42 -6.93
N ASN A 63 -14.97 -8.08 -7.45
CA ASN A 63 -13.90 -9.02 -7.73
C ASN A 63 -12.51 -8.37 -7.66
N PHE A 64 -11.48 -9.16 -7.94
CA PHE A 64 -10.07 -8.75 -7.89
C PHE A 64 -9.37 -8.98 -9.23
N ASP A 65 -10.10 -9.00 -10.34
CA ASP A 65 -9.57 -9.47 -11.62
C ASP A 65 -8.57 -8.49 -12.23
N SER A 66 -8.70 -7.20 -11.94
CA SER A 66 -7.69 -6.17 -12.21
C SER A 66 -6.34 -6.49 -11.56
N LEU A 67 -6.36 -6.88 -10.28
CA LEU A 67 -5.18 -7.26 -9.52
C LEU A 67 -4.61 -8.62 -9.98
N ARG A 68 -5.47 -9.62 -10.22
CA ARG A 68 -5.06 -10.96 -10.68
C ARG A 68 -4.36 -10.93 -12.04
N ARG A 69 -4.71 -9.99 -12.92
CA ARG A 69 -4.04 -9.83 -14.22
C ARG A 69 -2.59 -9.35 -14.13
N VAL A 70 -2.25 -8.66 -13.04
CA VAL A 70 -0.97 -7.96 -12.90
C VAL A 70 -0.04 -8.64 -11.89
N ILE A 71 -0.60 -9.10 -10.78
CA ILE A 71 0.16 -9.65 -9.68
C ILE A 71 0.49 -11.11 -9.97
N PRO A 72 1.76 -11.54 -9.82
CA PRO A 72 2.11 -12.96 -9.87
C PRO A 72 1.26 -13.78 -8.90
N PRO A 73 0.76 -14.98 -9.27
CA PRO A 73 -0.08 -15.80 -8.39
C PRO A 73 0.55 -16.07 -7.01
N SER A 74 1.88 -16.20 -6.94
CA SER A 74 2.62 -16.38 -5.68
C SER A 74 2.56 -15.18 -4.72
N LYS A 75 2.18 -14.00 -5.22
CA LYS A 75 2.01 -12.76 -4.45
C LYS A 75 0.54 -12.38 -4.27
N PHE A 76 -0.40 -13.22 -4.67
CA PHE A 76 -1.82 -12.98 -4.46
C PHE A 76 -2.28 -13.60 -3.13
N ASN A 77 -1.88 -12.98 -2.01
CA ASN A 77 -2.20 -13.46 -0.65
C ASN A 77 -2.10 -12.31 0.39
N GLY A 78 -2.59 -12.55 1.61
CA GLY A 78 -2.64 -11.57 2.72
C GLY A 78 -1.27 -11.03 3.18
N ILE A 79 -0.15 -11.65 2.77
CA ILE A 79 1.20 -11.14 3.07
C ILE A 79 1.56 -9.97 2.14
N HIS A 80 1.05 -9.99 0.91
CA HIS A 80 1.41 -9.04 -0.15
C HIS A 80 0.27 -8.08 -0.50
N ILE A 81 -0.94 -8.38 -0.08
CA ILE A 81 -2.14 -7.58 -0.32
C ILE A 81 -2.83 -7.42 1.03
N LYS A 82 -3.04 -6.17 1.45
CA LYS A 82 -3.83 -5.86 2.62
C LYS A 82 -5.29 -6.15 2.32
N MET A 83 -5.85 -7.17 2.98
CA MET A 83 -7.25 -7.57 2.89
C MET A 83 -8.05 -7.05 4.10
N GLU A 84 -9.38 -7.09 4.02
CA GLU A 84 -10.26 -6.64 5.10
C GLU A 84 -10.10 -7.46 6.40
N ASP A 85 -9.95 -8.79 6.26
CA ASP A 85 -9.94 -9.73 7.39
C ASP A 85 -8.63 -9.70 8.23
N ASP A 86 -7.58 -9.05 7.73
CA ASP A 86 -6.25 -9.02 8.38
C ASP A 86 -6.13 -7.94 9.48
N CYS A 87 -7.24 -7.35 9.93
CA CYS A 87 -7.21 -6.13 10.72
C CYS A 87 -7.69 -6.28 12.19
N PRO A 88 -6.78 -6.51 13.16
CA PRO A 88 -7.09 -6.29 14.57
C PRO A 88 -7.18 -4.79 14.86
N GLN A 89 -8.38 -4.29 15.16
CA GLN A 89 -8.78 -3.00 15.78
C GLN A 89 -8.11 -1.65 15.37
N GLY A 90 -7.05 -1.58 14.56
CA GLY A 90 -6.32 -0.32 14.27
C GLY A 90 -6.09 0.01 12.78
N GLY A 91 -6.26 -0.94 11.86
CA GLY A 91 -6.19 -0.62 10.42
C GLY A 91 -7.50 -0.09 9.83
N ASP A 92 -8.58 -0.11 10.61
CA ASP A 92 -9.83 0.56 10.26
C ASP A 92 -9.69 2.08 10.37
N ASP A 93 -8.92 2.60 11.33
CA ASP A 93 -8.70 4.05 11.47
C ASP A 93 -8.05 4.66 10.21
N VAL A 94 -7.03 3.99 9.66
CA VAL A 94 -6.40 4.42 8.40
C VAL A 94 -7.38 4.39 7.24
N ARG A 95 -8.22 3.34 7.18
CA ARG A 95 -9.25 3.17 6.14
C ARG A 95 -10.25 4.32 6.21
N LEU A 96 -10.85 4.50 7.38
CA LEU A 96 -11.80 5.56 7.68
C LEU A 96 -11.18 6.93 7.42
N CYS A 97 -9.90 7.10 7.72
CA CYS A 97 -9.22 8.36 7.48
C CYS A 97 -9.10 8.70 5.99
N LEU A 98 -8.65 7.73 5.20
CA LEU A 98 -8.56 7.90 3.76
C LEU A 98 -9.94 8.15 3.15
N LEU A 99 -10.95 7.35 3.50
CA LEU A 99 -12.31 7.50 2.97
C LEU A 99 -12.95 8.83 3.38
N LYS A 100 -12.79 9.27 4.63
CA LYS A 100 -13.28 10.59 5.08
C LYS A 100 -12.59 11.72 4.31
N THR A 101 -11.26 11.64 4.16
CA THR A 101 -10.49 12.66 3.43
C THR A 101 -10.89 12.69 1.96
N LEU A 102 -10.89 11.55 1.28
CA LEU A 102 -11.26 11.44 -0.13
C LEU A 102 -12.72 11.86 -0.36
N GLY A 103 -13.62 11.50 0.54
CA GLY A 103 -15.03 11.86 0.48
C GLY A 103 -15.25 13.34 0.66
N ALA A 104 -14.53 13.96 1.59
CA ALA A 104 -14.50 15.40 1.73
C ALA A 104 -13.77 16.11 0.59
N HIS A 105 -13.09 15.43 -0.32
CA HIS A 105 -12.63 16.03 -1.57
C HIS A 105 -13.50 15.59 -2.77
N ASP A 106 -14.55 14.80 -2.53
CA ASP A 106 -15.39 14.13 -3.53
C ASP A 106 -14.58 13.40 -4.62
N MET A 107 -13.56 12.70 -4.14
CA MET A 107 -12.66 11.93 -4.99
C MET A 107 -13.12 10.48 -4.99
N ARG A 108 -13.80 10.09 -6.07
CA ARG A 108 -14.22 8.68 -6.31
C ARG A 108 -13.16 7.85 -7.02
N SER A 109 -12.19 8.53 -7.60
CA SER A 109 -11.00 7.94 -8.17
C SER A 109 -9.80 8.85 -7.99
N LEU A 110 -8.60 8.26 -8.01
CA LEU A 110 -7.35 9.01 -8.05
C LEU A 110 -6.48 8.51 -9.21
N PRO A 111 -5.87 9.39 -10.01
CA PRO A 111 -4.99 8.95 -11.08
C PRO A 111 -3.70 8.35 -10.51
N CYS A 112 -3.19 7.31 -11.16
CA CYS A 112 -1.85 6.81 -10.88
C CYS A 112 -0.80 7.90 -11.13
N VAL A 113 0.17 8.06 -10.22
CA VAL A 113 1.30 9.00 -10.39
C VAL A 113 2.16 8.72 -11.63
N ALA A 114 2.14 7.48 -12.12
CA ALA A 114 3.00 7.02 -13.20
C ALA A 114 2.29 6.94 -14.55
N CYS A 115 1.14 6.27 -14.59
CA CYS A 115 0.40 6.06 -15.84
C CYS A 115 -0.81 6.97 -16.05
N PHE A 116 -1.14 7.81 -15.07
CA PHE A 116 -2.34 8.67 -15.06
C PHE A 116 -3.69 7.95 -15.21
N GLN A 117 -3.70 6.62 -15.25
CA GLN A 117 -4.95 5.85 -15.26
C GLN A 117 -5.72 6.15 -13.98
N PRO A 118 -7.02 6.50 -14.07
CA PRO A 118 -7.85 6.71 -12.89
C PRO A 118 -8.08 5.38 -12.18
N LEU A 119 -7.76 5.32 -10.88
CA LEU A 119 -8.07 4.16 -10.05
C LEU A 119 -9.35 4.44 -9.26
N PRO A 120 -10.40 3.60 -9.39
CA PRO A 120 -11.57 3.70 -8.52
C PRO A 120 -11.16 3.50 -7.06
N ILE A 121 -11.80 4.24 -6.17
CA ILE A 121 -11.64 4.09 -4.72
C ILE A 121 -12.79 3.21 -4.21
N TYR A 122 -12.43 2.12 -3.54
CA TYR A 122 -13.35 1.15 -2.96
C TYR A 122 -13.60 1.45 -1.48
N ASP A 123 -14.74 1.01 -0.96
CA ASP A 123 -15.14 1.17 0.44
C ASP A 123 -14.42 0.19 1.41
N LYS A 124 -13.95 -0.94 0.89
CA LYS A 124 -13.23 -2.00 1.59
C LYS A 124 -11.82 -2.20 1.05
N TYR A 125 -10.93 -2.74 1.89
CA TYR A 125 -9.58 -3.06 1.48
C TYR A 125 -9.56 -4.14 0.38
N PRO A 126 -8.62 -4.06 -0.58
CA PRO A 126 -7.74 -2.95 -0.85
C PRO A 126 -8.52 -1.77 -1.45
N LEU A 127 -8.35 -0.58 -0.87
CA LEU A 127 -9.12 0.62 -1.24
C LEU A 127 -8.85 1.13 -2.65
N VAL A 128 -7.71 0.74 -3.24
CA VAL A 128 -7.37 0.96 -4.65
C VAL A 128 -6.61 -0.25 -5.17
N ASP A 129 -6.62 -0.46 -6.47
CA ASP A 129 -5.80 -1.49 -7.13
C ASP A 129 -4.33 -1.03 -7.26
N GLY A 130 -3.69 -0.83 -6.10
CA GLY A 130 -2.39 -0.19 -5.97
C GLY A 130 -2.04 0.07 -4.51
N ILE A 131 -1.27 1.11 -4.26
CA ILE A 131 -1.00 1.62 -2.91
C ILE A 131 -1.29 3.11 -2.83
N PHE A 132 -1.62 3.55 -1.62
CA PHE A 132 -1.52 4.94 -1.24
C PHE A 132 -0.16 5.25 -0.66
N PHE A 133 0.32 6.47 -0.85
CA PHE A 133 1.47 6.97 -0.13
C PHE A 133 1.38 8.47 0.11
N LEU A 134 2.06 8.95 1.15
CA LEU A 134 2.15 10.36 1.50
C LEU A 134 3.39 10.98 0.86
N SER A 135 3.19 12.12 0.21
CA SER A 135 4.26 12.95 -0.35
C SER A 135 4.10 14.39 0.11
N THR A 136 5.20 15.06 0.40
CA THR A 136 5.26 16.51 0.64
C THR A 136 5.08 17.32 -0.64
N LEU A 137 5.27 16.69 -1.80
CA LEU A 137 5.11 17.34 -3.10
C LEU A 137 3.69 17.09 -3.64
N PRO A 138 2.95 18.14 -4.00
CA PRO A 138 1.71 17.97 -4.74
C PRO A 138 2.02 17.46 -6.14
N ARG A 139 1.07 16.72 -6.71
CA ARG A 139 1.16 16.37 -8.12
C ARG A 139 0.76 17.57 -8.98
N GLN A 140 1.61 17.93 -9.93
CA GLN A 140 1.28 18.96 -10.90
C GLN A 140 0.12 18.51 -11.81
N GLY A 141 -0.85 19.39 -12.03
CA GLY A 141 -1.94 19.19 -12.99
C GLY A 141 -3.07 18.26 -12.53
N VAL A 142 -3.12 17.86 -11.26
CA VAL A 142 -4.18 17.01 -10.70
C VAL A 142 -4.74 17.62 -9.41
N PRO A 143 -6.06 17.52 -9.15
CA PRO A 143 -6.64 17.90 -7.87
C PRO A 143 -5.86 17.28 -6.71
N SER A 144 -5.35 18.14 -5.83
CA SER A 144 -4.49 17.73 -4.73
C SER A 144 -5.34 17.43 -3.50
N VAL A 145 -5.35 16.16 -3.10
CA VAL A 145 -5.95 15.71 -1.84
C VAL A 145 -4.86 15.69 -0.78
N HIS A 146 -5.07 16.39 0.33
CA HIS A 146 -4.09 16.46 1.41
C HIS A 146 -4.71 16.04 2.75
N LEU A 147 -3.86 15.57 3.66
CA LEU A 147 -4.21 15.28 5.05
C LEU A 147 -3.09 15.74 5.98
N LEU A 148 -3.34 15.74 7.29
CA LEU A 148 -2.30 15.98 8.28
C LEU A 148 -1.76 14.65 8.80
N PHE A 149 -0.44 14.49 8.71
CA PHE A 149 0.29 13.40 9.36
C PHE A 149 1.36 14.03 10.24
N ASP A 150 1.37 13.69 11.53
CA ASP A 150 2.28 14.31 12.51
C ASP A 150 2.24 15.86 12.47
N SER A 151 1.01 16.42 12.42
CA SER A 151 0.74 17.86 12.32
C SER A 151 1.33 18.58 11.09
N ARG A 152 1.80 17.84 10.08
CA ARG A 152 2.29 18.37 8.81
C ARG A 152 1.37 17.99 7.65
N PRO A 153 1.14 18.88 6.67
CA PRO A 153 0.35 18.56 5.51
C PRO A 153 1.11 17.65 4.55
N TYR A 154 0.44 16.58 4.10
CA TYR A 154 0.93 15.68 3.05
C TYR A 154 -0.14 15.47 2.00
N TYR A 155 0.29 15.25 0.77
CA TYR A 155 -0.54 14.90 -0.35
C TYR A 155 -0.70 13.39 -0.45
N ILE A 156 -1.94 12.94 -0.58
CA ILE A 156 -2.26 11.54 -0.87
C ILE A 156 -1.97 11.29 -2.35
N GLN A 157 -1.07 10.35 -2.61
CA GLN A 157 -0.75 9.90 -3.95
C GLN A 157 -1.05 8.41 -4.11
N VAL A 158 -1.27 7.97 -5.35
CA VAL A 158 -1.55 6.57 -5.69
C VAL A 158 -0.64 6.11 -6.81
N ILE A 159 -0.07 4.92 -6.67
CA ILE A 159 0.56 4.18 -7.77
C ILE A 159 -0.20 2.87 -7.97
N CYS A 160 -0.59 2.55 -9.21
CA CYS A 160 -1.35 1.34 -9.50
C CYS A 160 -0.47 0.09 -9.45
N ALA A 161 -1.11 -1.07 -9.29
CA ALA A 161 -0.43 -2.36 -9.31
C ALA A 161 0.41 -2.56 -10.59
N ASP A 162 -0.12 -2.20 -11.77
CA ASP A 162 0.61 -2.32 -13.05
C ASP A 162 1.94 -1.56 -13.03
N CYS A 163 1.92 -0.32 -12.53
CA CYS A 163 3.12 0.48 -12.41
C CYS A 163 4.04 -0.01 -11.30
N LEU A 164 3.52 -0.51 -10.18
CA LEU A 164 4.33 -1.11 -9.10
C LEU A 164 5.11 -2.35 -9.55
N PHE A 165 4.50 -3.16 -10.42
CA PHE A 165 5.08 -4.41 -10.91
C PHE A 165 5.89 -4.25 -12.20
N SER A 166 5.78 -3.10 -12.87
CA SER A 166 6.61 -2.72 -14.01
C SER A 166 8.07 -2.48 -13.62
N GLN A 167 8.96 -2.45 -14.61
CA GLN A 167 10.35 -2.09 -14.41
C GLN A 167 10.52 -0.57 -14.46
N TRP A 168 11.33 -0.02 -13.55
CA TRP A 168 11.62 1.42 -13.50
C TRP A 168 13.11 1.63 -13.60
N ARG A 169 13.55 2.36 -14.62
CA ARG A 169 14.94 2.72 -14.80
C ARG A 169 15.19 4.16 -14.43
N CYS A 170 16.26 4.41 -13.68
CA CYS A 170 16.74 5.76 -13.42
C CYS A 170 17.11 6.43 -14.74
N LYS A 171 16.69 7.68 -14.98
CA LYS A 171 17.11 8.41 -16.19
C LYS A 171 18.60 8.73 -16.23
N TYR A 172 19.24 8.80 -15.07
CA TYR A 172 20.65 9.20 -14.94
C TYR A 172 21.61 8.02 -14.95
N THR A 173 21.29 6.93 -14.24
CA THR A 173 22.17 5.74 -14.19
C THR A 173 21.73 4.62 -15.12
N GLY A 174 20.46 4.59 -15.53
CA GLY A 174 19.90 3.50 -16.33
C GLY A 174 19.54 2.24 -15.52
N ASP A 175 19.87 2.20 -14.23
CA ASP A 175 19.65 1.02 -13.38
C ASP A 175 18.19 0.86 -12.97
N GLU A 176 17.79 -0.40 -12.78
CA GLU A 176 16.53 -0.73 -12.12
C GLU A 176 16.62 -0.28 -10.66
N SER A 177 15.78 0.69 -10.30
CA SER A 177 15.94 1.42 -9.05
C SER A 177 14.70 1.37 -8.16
N PHE A 178 13.50 1.25 -8.73
CA PHE A 178 12.27 1.21 -7.95
C PHE A 178 11.93 -0.19 -7.45
N MET A 179 11.89 -0.37 -6.12
CA MET A 179 11.51 -1.61 -5.46
C MET A 179 9.99 -1.71 -5.24
N GLY A 180 9.18 -1.39 -6.26
CA GLY A 180 7.72 -1.39 -6.13
C GLY A 180 7.13 -2.77 -5.79
N ARG A 181 7.75 -3.84 -6.31
CA ARG A 181 7.31 -5.24 -6.14
C ARG A 181 7.41 -5.78 -4.72
N SER A 182 8.12 -5.10 -3.82
CA SER A 182 8.23 -5.47 -2.40
C SER A 182 7.22 -4.74 -1.50
N LEU A 183 6.42 -3.82 -2.05
CA LEU A 183 5.40 -3.10 -1.30
C LEU A 183 4.12 -3.94 -1.19
N ILE A 184 3.41 -3.78 -0.07
CA ILE A 184 2.15 -4.44 0.24
C ILE A 184 1.02 -3.62 -0.40
N LEU A 185 0.27 -4.23 -1.32
CA LEU A 185 -0.87 -3.60 -1.99
C LEU A 185 -2.00 -3.29 -1.00
N GLY A 186 -2.83 -2.29 -1.31
CA GLY A 186 -3.92 -1.86 -0.45
C GLY A 186 -3.49 -1.13 0.82
N THR A 187 -2.19 -0.85 0.98
CA THR A 187 -1.63 -0.17 2.15
C THR A 187 -1.44 1.33 1.90
N LEU A 188 -1.41 2.11 2.99
CA LEU A 188 -0.93 3.49 3.02
C LEU A 188 0.51 3.53 3.54
N TYR A 189 1.43 4.04 2.74
CA TYR A 189 2.79 4.34 3.17
C TYR A 189 2.90 5.81 3.62
N THR A 190 3.49 6.06 4.79
CA THR A 190 3.65 7.40 5.35
C THR A 190 4.90 8.13 4.83
N PHE A 191 5.53 7.58 3.79
CA PHE A 191 6.69 8.14 3.11
C PHE A 191 6.51 8.12 1.59
N ASP A 192 7.27 8.96 0.89
CA ASP A 192 7.21 9.03 -0.57
C ASP A 192 7.90 7.79 -1.18
N VAL A 193 7.09 6.84 -1.64
CA VAL A 193 7.61 5.55 -2.14
C VAL A 193 8.45 5.70 -3.40
N ILE A 194 8.17 6.70 -4.23
CA ILE A 194 8.90 6.97 -5.48
C ILE A 194 10.32 7.46 -5.17
N SER A 195 10.53 7.99 -3.96
CA SER A 195 11.78 8.59 -3.51
C SER A 195 12.68 7.61 -2.74
N ILE A 196 12.18 6.40 -2.42
CA ILE A 196 12.98 5.31 -1.82
C ILE A 196 14.26 5.02 -2.62
N PRO A 197 14.24 4.94 -3.95
CA PRO A 197 15.43 4.59 -4.70
C PRO A 197 16.50 5.68 -4.66
N GLN A 198 17.65 5.36 -4.07
CA GLN A 198 18.82 6.25 -4.04
C GLN A 198 19.87 5.84 -5.08
N CYS A 199 19.44 5.74 -6.35
CA CYS A 199 20.32 5.33 -7.46
C CYS A 199 21.30 6.43 -7.90
N CYS A 200 21.04 7.69 -7.58
CA CYS A 200 21.93 8.82 -7.90
C CYS A 200 21.79 9.95 -6.89
N THR A 201 22.72 10.90 -6.89
CA THR A 201 22.68 12.06 -6.00
C THR A 201 21.42 12.92 -6.25
N PRO A 202 20.66 13.29 -5.20
CA PRO A 202 19.51 14.20 -5.35
C PRO A 202 19.97 15.59 -5.83
N LEU A 203 19.14 16.25 -6.62
CA LEU A 203 19.40 17.59 -7.16
C LEU A 203 18.45 18.59 -6.49
N CYS A 204 18.96 19.79 -6.23
CA CYS A 204 18.17 20.90 -5.72
C CYS A 204 17.02 21.21 -6.69
N HIS A 205 15.80 21.36 -6.19
CA HIS A 205 14.64 21.69 -7.03
C HIS A 205 14.67 23.10 -7.62
N ASP A 206 15.45 24.01 -7.04
CA ASP A 206 15.51 25.42 -7.45
C ASP A 206 16.69 25.71 -8.40
N CYS A 207 17.88 25.16 -8.13
CA CYS A 207 19.08 25.44 -8.94
C CYS A 207 19.70 24.21 -9.63
N ASN A 208 19.08 23.03 -9.51
CA ASN A 208 19.59 21.75 -10.03
C ASN A 208 20.99 21.34 -9.55
N SER A 209 21.57 22.03 -8.58
CA SER A 209 22.87 21.66 -8.01
C SER A 209 22.75 20.39 -7.15
N PRO A 210 23.75 19.50 -7.13
CA PRO A 210 23.75 18.31 -6.29
C PRO A 210 23.58 18.66 -4.81
N ILE A 211 22.73 17.92 -4.11
CA ILE A 211 22.52 18.06 -2.68
C ILE A 211 23.47 17.14 -1.93
N SER A 212 24.30 17.72 -1.09
CA SER A 212 25.17 16.99 -0.18
C SER A 212 24.34 16.31 0.91
N VAL A 213 24.18 15.00 0.79
CA VAL A 213 23.50 14.17 1.80
C VAL A 213 24.54 13.54 2.71
N SER A 214 24.33 13.60 4.03
CA SER A 214 25.29 13.02 4.98
C SER A 214 25.34 11.49 4.83
N PRO A 215 26.51 10.85 5.03
CA PRO A 215 26.62 9.39 4.98
C PRO A 215 25.70 8.68 5.99
N GLN A 216 25.45 9.30 7.13
CA GLN A 216 24.54 8.79 8.16
C GLN A 216 23.09 8.72 7.64
N LEU A 217 22.60 9.79 7.02
CA LEU A 217 21.26 9.83 6.43
C LEU A 217 21.10 8.81 5.30
N ILE A 218 22.11 8.66 4.44
CA ILE A 218 22.13 7.61 3.41
C ILE A 218 22.00 6.21 4.04
N ASN A 219 22.74 5.96 5.13
CA ASN A 219 22.68 4.67 5.83
C ASN A 219 21.31 4.44 6.48
N TYR A 220 20.71 5.44 7.11
CA TYR A 220 19.36 5.31 7.68
C TYR A 220 18.32 4.95 6.61
N ILE A 221 18.36 5.61 5.46
CA ILE A 221 17.46 5.30 4.33
C ILE A 221 17.70 3.88 3.82
N LYS A 222 18.95 3.45 3.66
CA LYS A 222 19.29 2.07 3.26
C LYS A 222 18.82 1.02 4.26
N MET A 223 18.76 1.37 5.55
CA MET A 223 18.22 0.50 6.61
C MET A 223 16.68 0.54 6.70
N GLY A 224 16.01 1.24 5.78
CA GLY A 224 14.54 1.29 5.71
C GLY A 224 13.89 2.44 6.46
N ASN A 225 14.67 3.41 6.98
CA ASN A 225 14.13 4.58 7.66
C ASN A 225 13.74 5.68 6.66
N TYR A 226 12.63 5.45 5.95
CA TYR A 226 12.16 6.32 4.86
C TYR A 226 11.39 7.57 5.34
N SER A 227 11.09 7.70 6.63
CA SER A 227 10.45 8.93 7.15
C SER A 227 11.35 10.16 6.98
N LEU A 228 12.67 9.96 6.92
CA LEU A 228 13.67 11.00 6.71
C LEU A 228 13.61 11.62 5.30
N ILE A 229 12.90 10.99 4.35
CA ILE A 229 12.72 11.54 2.98
C ILE A 229 12.01 12.91 3.01
N HIS A 230 11.14 13.12 4.01
CA HIS A 230 10.39 14.36 4.15
C HIS A 230 11.16 15.46 4.89
N GLU A 231 12.37 15.19 5.38
CA GLU A 231 13.15 16.17 6.11
C GLU A 231 13.73 17.23 5.15
N PRO A 232 13.52 18.53 5.43
CA PRO A 232 14.04 19.57 4.57
C PRO A 232 15.56 19.68 4.71
N LEU A 233 16.24 19.80 3.58
CA LEU A 233 17.67 20.04 3.49
C LEU A 233 17.93 21.43 2.89
N THR A 234 18.98 22.10 3.36
CA THR A 234 19.42 23.39 2.81
C THR A 234 20.42 23.15 1.70
N CYS A 235 20.15 23.68 0.51
CA CYS A 235 21.08 23.62 -0.62
C CYS A 235 22.29 24.53 -0.35
N SER A 236 23.50 23.98 -0.41
CA SER A 236 24.73 24.75 -0.24
C SER A 236 25.03 25.72 -1.39
N ALA A 237 24.47 25.47 -2.58
CA ALA A 237 24.71 26.29 -3.76
C ALA A 237 23.81 27.54 -3.84
N CYS A 238 22.52 27.43 -3.50
CA CYS A 238 21.56 28.53 -3.61
C CYS A 238 20.86 28.92 -2.30
N GLY A 239 21.08 28.20 -1.21
CA GLY A 239 20.47 28.48 0.10
C GLY A 239 19.03 28.00 0.27
N SER A 240 18.39 27.38 -0.73
CA SER A 240 17.01 26.90 -0.63
C SER A 240 16.85 25.77 0.39
N THR A 241 15.95 25.90 1.36
CA THR A 241 15.61 24.85 2.33
C THR A 241 14.29 24.18 1.97
N ARG A 242 14.33 22.94 1.45
CA ARG A 242 13.16 22.17 0.97
C ARG A 242 13.41 20.66 1.06
N ASP A 243 12.42 19.84 0.75
CA ASP A 243 12.47 18.37 0.76
C ASP A 243 13.24 17.79 -0.46
N HIS A 244 14.53 18.12 -0.61
CA HIS A 244 15.27 17.73 -1.81
C HIS A 244 15.42 16.22 -2.04
N LEU A 245 15.14 15.40 -1.02
CA LEU A 245 15.16 13.94 -1.14
C LEU A 245 13.94 13.37 -1.87
N SER A 246 12.83 14.12 -1.91
CA SER A 246 11.64 13.76 -2.66
C SER A 246 11.90 13.83 -4.17
N ARG A 247 11.67 12.72 -4.86
CA ARG A 247 11.84 12.58 -6.31
C ARG A 247 10.49 12.65 -7.01
N LYS A 248 10.48 13.29 -8.17
CA LYS A 248 9.34 13.24 -9.09
C LYS A 248 9.35 11.93 -9.85
N VAL A 249 8.18 11.42 -10.22
CA VAL A 249 8.06 10.25 -11.12
C VAL A 249 8.80 10.46 -12.44
N THR A 250 8.87 11.70 -12.92
CA THR A 250 9.62 12.08 -14.14
C THR A 250 11.13 11.84 -14.03
N HIS A 251 11.66 11.50 -12.85
CA HIS A 251 13.04 11.05 -12.65
C HIS A 251 13.30 9.66 -13.23
N TYR A 252 12.25 8.86 -13.44
CA TYR A 252 12.35 7.48 -13.90
C TYR A 252 11.73 7.30 -15.29
N ASN A 253 12.20 6.29 -16.00
CA ASN A 253 11.54 5.73 -17.17
C ASN A 253 10.80 4.47 -16.75
N LEU A 254 9.47 4.49 -16.90
CA LEU A 254 8.62 3.33 -16.68
C LEU A 254 8.66 2.44 -17.93
N ILE A 255 9.15 1.21 -17.77
CA ILE A 255 9.13 0.17 -18.79
C ILE A 255 7.99 -0.78 -18.42
N ARG A 256 6.85 -0.58 -19.08
CA ARG A 256 5.71 -1.46 -18.89
C ARG A 256 5.98 -2.80 -19.54
N GLN A 257 5.72 -3.87 -18.80
CA GLN A 257 5.63 -5.18 -19.42
C GLN A 257 4.27 -5.28 -20.10
N LEU A 258 4.26 -5.61 -21.39
CA LEU A 258 3.04 -6.04 -22.06
C LEU A 258 2.61 -7.33 -21.35
N HIS A 259 1.53 -7.28 -20.56
CA HIS A 259 0.94 -8.49 -20.00
C HIS A 259 0.60 -9.41 -21.17
N GLN A 260 1.18 -10.63 -21.18
CA GLN A 260 0.69 -11.67 -22.07
C GLN A 260 -0.77 -11.95 -21.69
N PRO A 261 -1.69 -12.05 -22.67
CA PRO A 261 -3.07 -12.41 -22.36
C PRO A 261 -3.09 -13.75 -21.62
N LEU A 262 -3.90 -13.84 -20.56
CA LEU A 262 -4.17 -15.08 -19.86
C LEU A 262 -4.56 -16.15 -20.89
N PRO A 263 -4.00 -17.38 -20.84
CA PRO A 263 -4.48 -18.46 -21.68
C PRO A 263 -5.97 -18.67 -21.39
N PRO A 264 -6.82 -18.88 -22.41
CA PRO A 264 -8.24 -19.08 -22.19
C PRO A 264 -8.43 -20.29 -21.27
N THR A 265 -9.19 -20.10 -20.19
CA THR A 265 -9.57 -21.15 -19.27
C THR A 265 -10.26 -22.26 -20.08
N LEU A 266 -9.68 -23.46 -20.09
CA LEU A 266 -10.34 -24.64 -20.66
C LEU A 266 -11.64 -24.87 -19.88
N THR A 267 -12.76 -24.54 -20.50
CA THR A 267 -14.08 -24.99 -20.07
C THR A 267 -14.10 -26.51 -20.20
N LEU A 268 -13.97 -27.22 -19.08
CA LEU A 268 -14.30 -28.64 -19.03
C LEU A 268 -15.81 -28.76 -19.25
N ILE A 269 -16.13 -29.33 -20.42
CA ILE A 269 -17.46 -29.69 -20.85
C ILE A 269 -18.00 -30.78 -19.92
N ASP A 270 -19.25 -30.56 -19.52
CA ASP A 270 -20.10 -31.49 -18.80
C ASP A 270 -20.21 -32.83 -19.54
N SER A 271 -20.04 -33.94 -18.83
CA SER A 271 -20.40 -35.26 -19.32
C SER A 271 -20.75 -36.14 -18.13
N SER A 272 -22.03 -36.10 -17.80
CA SER A 272 -22.78 -37.17 -17.15
C SER A 272 -22.27 -38.56 -17.54
N MET A 273 -21.78 -39.34 -16.57
CA MET A 273 -21.95 -40.80 -16.60
C MET A 273 -22.15 -41.37 -15.19
N SER A 274 -23.15 -42.22 -15.15
CA SER A 274 -23.78 -42.93 -14.06
C SER A 274 -22.86 -43.77 -13.17
N MET A 275 -23.29 -43.84 -11.91
CA MET A 275 -23.00 -44.87 -10.91
C MET A 275 -23.02 -46.29 -11.48
N THR A 276 -21.93 -47.04 -11.29
CA THR A 276 -21.96 -48.50 -11.09
C THR A 276 -20.76 -48.92 -10.24
N SER A 277 -21.06 -49.57 -9.12
CA SER A 277 -20.14 -50.08 -8.09
C SER A 277 -19.27 -51.25 -8.59
N PRO A 278 -18.02 -51.42 -8.12
CA PRO A 278 -17.30 -52.68 -8.27
C PRO A 278 -17.56 -53.63 -7.10
N LYS A 279 -17.83 -54.89 -7.46
CA LYS A 279 -17.99 -56.05 -6.57
C LYS A 279 -16.67 -56.46 -5.92
N LEU A 280 -16.83 -57.00 -4.71
CA LEU A 280 -15.83 -57.71 -3.90
C LEU A 280 -15.51 -59.10 -4.50
N GLY A 281 -14.24 -59.48 -4.48
CA GLY A 281 -13.72 -60.84 -4.71
C GLY A 281 -12.19 -60.80 -4.70
N THR A 282 -11.55 -61.04 -3.55
CA THR A 282 -10.91 -62.34 -3.21
C THR A 282 -10.03 -62.88 -4.33
N ASP A 283 -8.70 -62.78 -4.21
CA ASP A 283 -7.94 -63.88 -3.61
C ASP A 283 -6.45 -63.58 -3.37
N LEU A 284 -5.95 -64.35 -2.41
CA LEU A 284 -4.61 -64.43 -1.85
C LEU A 284 -3.49 -64.64 -2.88
N SER A 285 -2.33 -64.03 -2.64
CA SER A 285 -1.12 -64.78 -2.24
C SER A 285 0.02 -63.83 -1.88
N VAL A 286 0.45 -63.91 -0.62
CA VAL A 286 1.68 -63.34 -0.08
C VAL A 286 2.70 -64.46 -0.13
N ASP A 287 3.79 -64.27 -0.86
CA ASP A 287 5.01 -65.02 -0.63
C ASP A 287 6.11 -64.06 -0.17
N ALA A 288 6.64 -64.40 1.00
CA ALA A 288 7.69 -63.72 1.72
C ALA A 288 9.06 -64.06 1.12
N SER A 289 10.01 -63.13 1.19
CA SER A 289 11.41 -63.45 1.48
C SER A 289 12.27 -62.20 1.73
N ILE A 290 12.81 -62.16 2.96
CA ILE A 290 14.13 -61.64 3.39
C ILE A 290 14.21 -60.10 3.48
N SER A 291 14.32 -59.48 4.66
CA SER A 291 15.20 -59.76 5.81
C SER A 291 14.62 -59.31 7.16
#